data_AF-K1XLB2-F1
#
_entry.id   AF-K1XLB2-F1
#
_cell.length_a   1.000
_cell.length_b   1.000
_cell.length_c   1.000
_cell.angle_alpha   90.00
_cell.angle_beta   90.00
_cell.angle_gamma   90.00
#
_symmetry.space_group_name_H-M   'P 1'
#
loop_
_entity.id
_entity.type
_entity.pdbx_description
1 polymer ?
#
loop_
_entity_poly.entity_id
_entity_poly.type
_entity_poly.pdbx_seq_one_letter_code
_entity_poly.pdbx_strand_id
1 'polypeptide(L)'
;MTQTVSAQDARNKFSEILNTAVYGKTKVIITRFNKPQAVLIDYKEYEFLTDPTKRFTNEEWKKGFKVFDRIRARTKGIPAKEVERIVNEAVKAVRRTKHAKSGY
;
A
#
# COMPACT_ATOMS: atom_id res chain seq x y z
N MET A 1 3.68 -10.50 8.49
CA MET A 1 5.08 -10.95 8.69
C MET A 1 5.56 -11.59 7.39
N THR A 2 6.88 -11.78 7.25
CA THR A 2 7.46 -12.38 6.04
C THR A 2 8.33 -13.55 6.45
N GLN A 3 8.14 -14.70 5.79
CA GLN A 3 8.92 -15.91 5.98
C GLN A 3 9.63 -16.25 4.68
N THR A 4 10.85 -16.77 4.76
CA THR A 4 11.61 -17.22 3.60
C THR A 4 11.78 -18.73 3.66
N VAL A 5 11.54 -19.41 2.54
CA VAL A 5 11.68 -20.87 2.41
C VAL A 5 12.44 -21.20 1.12
N SER A 6 13.13 -22.34 1.11
CA SER A 6 13.75 -22.84 -0.13
C SER A 6 12.69 -23.46 -1.05
N ALA A 7 12.95 -23.52 -2.36
CA ALA A 7 12.08 -24.18 -3.32
C ALA A 7 11.91 -25.69 -3.00
N GLN A 8 12.93 -26.30 -2.38
CA GLN A 8 12.87 -27.69 -1.94
C GLN A 8 11.92 -27.85 -0.75
N ASP A 9 12.00 -26.97 0.24
CA ASP A 9 11.09 -26.99 1.40
C ASP A 9 9.66 -26.66 0.98
N ALA A 10 9.50 -25.69 0.06
CA ALA A 10 8.20 -25.35 -0.51
C ALA A 10 7.54 -26.54 -1.20
N ARG A 11 8.31 -27.37 -1.91
CA ARG A 11 7.81 -28.60 -2.53
C ARG A 11 7.41 -29.64 -1.49
N ASN A 12 8.24 -29.84 -0.47
CA ASN A 12 8.04 -30.91 0.52
C ASN A 12 6.93 -30.58 1.53
N LYS A 13 6.71 -29.30 1.83
CA LYS A 13 5.78 -28.83 2.87
C LYS A 13 4.71 -27.88 2.31
N PHE A 14 4.32 -28.08 1.05
CA PHE A 14 3.47 -27.13 0.35
C PHE A 14 2.15 -26.84 1.08
N SER A 15 1.46 -27.87 1.57
CA SER A 15 0.18 -27.72 2.29
C SER A 15 0.32 -26.90 3.58
N GLU A 16 1.40 -27.09 4.33
CA GLU A 16 1.68 -26.33 5.55
C GLU A 16 1.95 -24.85 5.20
N ILE A 17 2.80 -24.61 4.21
CA ILE A 17 3.14 -23.26 3.74
C ILE A 17 1.91 -22.53 3.19
N LEU A 18 1.02 -23.23 2.49
CA LEU A 18 -0.24 -22.67 2.02
C LEU A 18 -1.13 -22.25 3.19
N ASN A 19 -1.26 -23.09 4.21
CA ASN A 19 -2.01 -22.76 5.42
C ASN A 19 -1.43 -21.54 6.15
N THR A 20 -0.09 -21.47 6.25
CA THR A 20 0.60 -20.32 6.86
C THR A 20 0.35 -19.03 6.08
N ALA A 21 0.35 -19.07 4.74
CA ALA A 21 0.07 -17.88 3.94
C ALA A 21 -1.38 -17.43 4.02
N VAL A 22 -2.33 -18.37 3.95
CA VAL A 22 -3.77 -18.06 3.93
C VAL A 22 -4.28 -17.69 5.33
N TYR A 23 -4.03 -18.53 6.33
CA TYR A 23 -4.57 -18.34 7.68
C TYR A 23 -3.64 -17.54 8.58
N GLY A 24 -2.32 -17.72 8.41
CA GLY A 24 -1.31 -17.00 9.18
C GLY A 24 -1.03 -15.58 8.68
N LYS A 25 -1.69 -15.12 7.60
CA LYS A 25 -1.49 -13.80 6.96
C LYS A 25 0.00 -13.46 6.80
N THR A 26 0.79 -14.46 6.44
CA THR A 26 2.25 -14.38 6.38
C THR A 26 2.69 -14.55 4.94
N LYS A 27 3.47 -13.58 4.44
CA LYS A 27 4.00 -13.63 3.08
C LYS A 27 5.16 -14.61 3.05
N VAL A 28 5.10 -15.61 2.17
CA VAL A 28 6.14 -16.62 2.06
C VAL A 28 6.96 -16.37 0.80
N ILE A 29 8.23 -16.01 0.95
CA ILE A 29 9.19 -15.84 -0.14
C ILE A 29 9.83 -17.20 -0.43
N ILE A 30 9.64 -17.69 -1.64
CA ILE A 30 10.28 -18.91 -2.12
C ILE A 30 11.59 -18.52 -2.80
N THR A 31 12.68 -19.13 -2.34
CA THR A 31 14.04 -18.90 -2.84
C THR A 31 14.60 -20.13 -3.53
N ARG A 32 15.46 -19.93 -4.52
CA ARG A 32 16.28 -20.98 -5.12
C ARG A 32 17.72 -20.48 -5.20
N PHE A 33 18.67 -21.28 -4.75
CA PHE A 33 20.08 -20.87 -4.63
C PHE A 33 20.25 -19.53 -3.88
N ASN A 34 19.53 -19.37 -2.75
CA ASN A 34 19.48 -18.14 -1.94
C ASN A 34 19.00 -16.86 -2.66
N LYS A 35 18.38 -16.99 -3.84
CA LYS A 35 17.76 -15.86 -4.55
C LYS A 35 16.24 -15.97 -4.48
N PRO A 36 15.51 -14.88 -4.15
CA PRO A 36 14.06 -14.84 -4.27
C PRO A 36 13.61 -15.16 -5.69
N GLN A 37 12.58 -15.97 -5.85
CA GLN A 37 12.03 -16.36 -7.16
C GLN A 37 10.52 -16.17 -7.23
N ALA A 38 9.81 -16.45 -6.14
CA ALA A 38 8.36 -16.30 -6.07
C ALA A 38 7.93 -15.88 -4.66
N VAL A 39 6.70 -15.36 -4.56
CA VAL A 39 6.06 -15.06 -3.28
C VAL A 39 4.69 -15.71 -3.29
N LEU A 40 4.38 -16.41 -2.21
CA LEU A 40 3.05 -16.91 -1.91
C LEU A 40 2.40 -15.93 -0.92
N ILE A 41 1.20 -15.46 -1.29
CA ILE A 41 0.35 -14.58 -0.49
C ILE A 41 -1.07 -15.13 -0.53
N ASP A 42 -1.91 -14.73 0.42
CA ASP A 42 -3.33 -15.05 0.35
C ASP A 42 -3.98 -14.35 -0.85
N TYR A 43 -5.08 -14.94 -1.34
CA TYR A 43 -5.75 -14.48 -2.55
C TYR A 43 -6.31 -13.06 -2.41
N LYS A 44 -6.78 -12.67 -1.22
CA LYS A 44 -7.33 -11.32 -0.99
C LYS A 44 -6.23 -10.27 -1.09
N GLU A 45 -5.04 -10.55 -0.57
CA GLU A 45 -3.90 -9.65 -0.74
C GLU A 45 -3.43 -9.57 -2.20
N TYR A 46 -3.46 -10.67 -2.95
CA TYR A 46 -3.24 -10.64 -4.40
C TYR A 46 -4.26 -9.74 -5.10
N GLU A 47 -5.55 -9.89 -4.80
CA GLU A 47 -6.61 -9.05 -5.38
C GLU A 47 -6.40 -7.57 -5.10
N PHE A 48 -5.95 -7.21 -3.90
CA PHE A 48 -5.63 -5.83 -3.53
C PHE A 48 -4.42 -5.25 -4.27
N LEU A 49 -3.46 -6.10 -4.67
CA LEU A 49 -2.32 -5.67 -5.47
C LEU A 49 -2.71 -5.48 -6.93
N THR A 50 -3.53 -6.38 -7.49
CA THR A 50 -3.97 -6.30 -8.89
C THR A 50 -5.06 -5.26 -9.12
N ASP A 51 -5.96 -5.09 -8.16
CA ASP A 51 -7.08 -4.17 -8.24
C ASP A 51 -7.15 -3.31 -6.97
N PRO A 52 -6.56 -2.11 -7.01
CA PRO A 52 -6.59 -1.17 -5.89
C PRO A 52 -8.02 -0.79 -5.50
N THR A 53 -9.01 -0.95 -6.39
CA THR A 53 -10.41 -0.64 -6.08
C THR A 53 -11.00 -1.60 -5.07
N LYS A 54 -10.48 -2.83 -4.98
CA LYS A 54 -10.93 -3.81 -3.98
C LYS A 54 -10.40 -3.53 -2.58
N ARG A 55 -9.37 -2.68 -2.43
CA ARG A 55 -8.75 -2.36 -1.12
C ARG A 55 -9.71 -1.67 -0.15
N PHE A 56 -10.65 -0.91 -0.68
CA PHE A 56 -11.62 -0.19 0.11
C PHE A 56 -13.00 -0.73 -0.21
N THR A 57 -13.89 -0.74 0.77
CA THR A 57 -15.30 -1.03 0.50
C THR A 57 -15.87 -0.01 -0.47
N ASN A 58 -16.94 -0.35 -1.19
CA ASN A 58 -17.64 0.59 -2.07
C ASN A 58 -18.03 1.89 -1.33
N GLU A 59 -18.31 1.82 -0.03
CA GLU A 59 -18.62 2.98 0.80
C GLU A 59 -17.40 3.85 1.11
N GLU A 60 -16.27 3.25 1.47
CA GLU A 60 -15.01 3.96 1.69
C GLU A 60 -14.51 4.60 0.40
N TRP A 61 -14.59 3.90 -0.72
CA TRP A 61 -14.32 4.45 -2.05
C TRP A 61 -15.22 5.65 -2.36
N LYS A 62 -16.54 5.52 -2.16
CA LYS A 62 -17.50 6.62 -2.39
C LYS A 62 -17.21 7.81 -1.48
N LYS A 63 -16.85 7.59 -0.21
CA LYS A 63 -16.49 8.67 0.73
C LYS A 63 -15.19 9.36 0.31
N GLY A 64 -14.17 8.60 -0.12
CA GLY A 64 -12.93 9.13 -0.66
C GLY A 64 -13.15 9.97 -1.92
N PHE A 65 -13.94 9.45 -2.87
CA PHE A 65 -14.28 10.18 -4.11
C PHE A 65 -15.02 11.49 -3.83
N LYS A 66 -15.94 11.54 -2.87
CA LYS A 66 -16.61 12.80 -2.48
C LYS A 66 -15.63 13.87 -1.97
N VAL A 67 -14.47 13.49 -1.44
CA VAL A 67 -13.42 14.45 -1.06
C VAL A 67 -12.66 14.89 -2.31
N PHE A 68 -12.26 13.95 -3.17
CA PHE A 68 -11.59 14.27 -4.43
C PHE A 68 -12.46 15.14 -5.36
N ASP A 69 -13.76 14.88 -5.44
CA ASP A 69 -14.71 15.68 -6.22
C ASP A 69 -14.82 17.10 -5.67
N ARG A 70 -14.87 17.27 -4.34
CA ARG A 70 -14.88 18.59 -3.70
C ARG A 70 -13.59 19.35 -3.97
N ILE A 71 -12.44 18.68 -3.92
CA ILE A 71 -11.14 19.27 -4.26
C ILE A 71 -11.15 19.68 -5.74
N ARG A 72 -11.51 18.76 -6.63
CA ARG A 72 -11.54 18.97 -8.08
C ARG A 72 -12.49 20.09 -8.48
N ALA A 73 -13.64 20.21 -7.83
CA ALA A 73 -14.58 21.31 -8.04
C ALA A 73 -13.99 22.67 -7.63
N ARG A 74 -13.28 22.72 -6.50
CA ARG A 74 -12.64 23.94 -5.99
C ARG A 74 -11.39 24.34 -6.76
N THR A 75 -10.70 23.39 -7.38
CA THR A 75 -9.52 23.65 -8.21
C THR A 75 -9.83 23.73 -9.70
N LYS A 76 -11.11 23.60 -10.10
CA LYS A 76 -11.54 23.68 -11.50
C LYS A 76 -11.30 25.11 -12.01
N GLY A 77 -10.30 25.27 -12.86
CA GLY A 77 -9.91 26.58 -13.41
C GLY A 77 -8.61 27.16 -12.86
N ILE A 78 -8.00 26.51 -11.86
CA ILE A 78 -6.66 26.89 -11.39
C ILE A 78 -5.63 26.12 -12.24
N PRO A 79 -4.64 26.80 -12.87
CA PRO A 79 -3.57 26.12 -13.57
C PRO A 79 -2.81 25.17 -12.63
N ALA A 80 -2.44 23.99 -13.12
CA ALA A 80 -1.78 22.96 -12.30
C ALA A 80 -0.52 23.47 -11.59
N LYS A 81 0.26 24.32 -12.26
CA LYS A 81 1.48 24.95 -11.73
C LYS A 81 1.20 25.84 -10.50
N GLU A 82 0.03 26.47 -10.47
CA GLU A 82 -0.37 27.34 -9.37
C GLU A 82 -0.88 26.52 -8.18
N VAL A 83 -1.62 25.44 -8.44
CA VAL A 83 -2.01 24.47 -7.40
C VAL A 83 -0.76 23.88 -6.73
N GLU A 84 0.24 23.48 -7.52
CA GLU A 84 1.49 22.93 -7.01
C GLU A 84 2.25 23.92 -6.14
N ARG A 85 2.28 25.21 -6.52
CA ARG A 85 2.88 26.27 -5.72
C ARG A 85 2.20 26.41 -4.35
N ILE A 86 0.87 26.50 -4.34
CA ILE A 86 0.06 26.65 -3.12
C ILE A 86 0.24 25.43 -2.20
N VAL A 87 0.22 24.22 -2.76
CA VAL A 87 0.43 22.98 -2.00
C VAL A 87 1.84 22.96 -1.37
N ASN A 88 2.86 23.32 -2.13
CA ASN A 88 4.25 23.36 -1.64
C ASN A 88 4.44 24.37 -0.51
N GLU A 89 3.82 25.54 -0.60
CA GLU A 89 3.86 26.54 0.48
C GLU A 89 3.15 26.05 1.74
N ALA A 90 1.96 25.45 1.60
CA ALA A 90 1.21 24.89 2.72
C ALA A 90 1.98 23.74 3.42
N VAL A 91 2.59 22.83 2.64
CA VAL A 91 3.42 21.74 3.17
C VAL A 91 4.65 22.28 3.90
N LYS A 92 5.33 23.29 3.34
CA LYS A 92 6.47 23.95 4.00
C LYS A 92 6.06 24.59 5.33
N ALA A 93 4.91 25.26 5.39
CA ALA A 93 4.41 25.86 6.62
C ALA A 93 4.15 24.82 7.72
N VAL A 94 3.50 23.70 7.39
CA VAL A 94 3.24 22.60 8.34
C VAL A 94 4.54 21.91 8.79
N ARG A 95 5.51 21.75 7.89
CA ARG A 95 6.82 21.17 8.24
C ARG A 95 7.58 22.08 9.20
N ARG A 96 7.57 23.39 8.98
CA ARG A 96 8.18 24.37 9.91
C ARG A 96 7.56 24.31 11.31
N THR A 97 6.24 24.21 11.41
CA THR A 97 5.56 24.15 12.72
C THR A 97 5.78 22.80 13.43
N LYS A 98 5.93 21.69 12.70
CA LYS A 98 6.34 20.40 13.30
C LYS A 98 7.79 20.39 13.77
N HIS A 99 8.71 20.99 13.02
CA HIS A 99 10.11 21.12 13.47
C HIS A 99 10.25 22.03 14.69
N ALA A 100 9.43 23.08 14.82
CA ALA A 100 9.41 23.95 15.99
C ALA A 100 8.89 23.25 17.29
N LYS A 101 8.10 22.18 17.17
CA LYS A 101 7.57 21.41 18.32
C LYS A 101 8.44 20.24 18.77
N SER A 102 9.46 19.86 17.99
CA SER A 102 10.36 18.74 18.31
C SER A 102 11.67 19.17 18.99
N GLY A 103 11.82 20.47 19.29
CA GLY A 103 13.02 21.06 19.87
C GLY A 103 12.92 21.43 21.35
N TYR A 104 12.02 20.78 22.11
CA TYR A 104 11.91 20.89 23.57
C TYR A 104 11.85 19.49 24.18
#